data_AF-D4JYP8-F1
#
_entry.id   AF-D4JYP8-F1
#
_cell.length_a   1.000
_cell.length_b   1.000
_cell.length_c   1.000
_cell.angle_alpha   90.00
_cell.angle_beta   90.00
_cell.angle_gamma   90.00
#
_symmetry.space_group_name_H-M   'P 1'
#
loop_
_entity.id
_entity.type
_entity.pdbx_description
1 polymer ?
#
loop_
_entity_poly.entity_id
_entity_poly.type
_entity_poly.pdbx_seq_one_letter_code
_entity_poly.pdbx_strand_id
1 'polypeptide(L)'
;MAKAKIKTLLGTGLAALCSHIKQCNTAIGDLSEATANGFEETDDILHEKQDVTAAVSFTIPVDGWGEDDSSPGYFYCDIPIAGLLATDIVDVTVLPEFYDVAGAVGFIATESLEGKLRLRAAKAPTEKISAQYHITSTVKYTDAQEGGT
;
A
#
# COMPACT_ATOMS: atom_id res chain seq x y z
N MET A 1 -63.82 28.31 27.44
CA MET A 1 -63.09 28.01 26.18
C MET A 1 -61.56 27.99 26.32
N ALA A 2 -60.93 28.91 27.09
CA ALA A 2 -59.46 28.97 27.21
C ALA A 2 -58.80 27.71 27.81
N LYS A 3 -59.38 27.13 28.87
CA LYS A 3 -58.83 25.95 29.57
C LYS A 3 -58.73 24.70 28.69
N ALA A 4 -59.69 24.50 27.78
CA ALA A 4 -59.70 23.39 26.84
C ALA A 4 -58.59 23.55 25.78
N LYS A 5 -58.41 24.77 25.25
CA LYS A 5 -57.34 25.09 24.28
C LYS A 5 -55.95 24.89 24.87
N ILE A 6 -55.73 25.29 26.13
CA ILE A 6 -54.46 25.08 26.85
C ILE A 6 -54.16 23.59 27.01
N LYS A 7 -55.16 22.78 27.39
CA LYS A 7 -54.99 21.32 27.56
C LYS A 7 -54.65 20.64 26.24
N THR A 8 -55.31 21.01 25.15
CA THR A 8 -55.02 20.48 23.82
C THR A 8 -53.60 20.84 23.37
N LEU A 9 -53.20 22.12 23.55
CA LEU A 9 -51.86 22.59 23.19
C LEU A 9 -50.76 21.84 23.95
N LEU A 10 -50.96 21.58 25.25
CA LEU A 10 -50.02 20.82 26.07
C LEU A 10 -49.90 19.36 25.60
N GLY A 11 -51.02 18.73 25.26
CA GLY A 11 -51.05 17.35 24.78
C GLY A 11 -50.38 17.17 23.41
N THR A 12 -50.66 18.07 22.46
CA THR A 12 -50.04 18.04 21.14
C THR A 12 -48.56 18.39 21.19
N GLY A 13 -48.18 19.36 22.04
CA GLY A 13 -46.78 19.73 22.26
C GLY A 13 -45.95 18.59 22.87
N LEU A 14 -46.50 17.88 23.87
CA LEU A 14 -45.83 16.73 24.46
C LEU A 14 -45.65 15.59 23.44
N ALA A 15 -46.67 15.29 22.65
CA ALA A 15 -46.58 14.26 21.61
C ALA A 15 -45.52 14.60 20.54
N ALA A 16 -45.48 15.86 20.10
CA ALA A 16 -44.49 16.35 19.14
C ALA A 16 -43.06 16.29 19.71
N LEU A 17 -42.89 16.64 20.99
CA LEU A 17 -41.60 16.53 21.69
C LEU A 17 -41.15 15.07 21.79
N CYS A 18 -42.03 14.16 22.20
CA CYS A 18 -41.73 12.73 22.24
C CYS A 18 -41.35 12.18 20.86
N SER A 19 -42.00 12.66 19.80
CA SER A 19 -41.65 12.29 18.42
C SER A 19 -40.25 12.80 18.02
N HIS A 20 -39.92 14.04 18.35
CA HIS A 20 -38.58 14.60 18.09
C HIS A 20 -37.48 13.84 18.83
N ILE A 21 -37.69 13.52 20.11
CA ILE A 21 -36.71 12.75 20.89
C ILE A 21 -36.44 11.39 20.24
N LYS A 22 -37.47 10.71 19.74
CA LYS A 22 -37.30 9.44 19.01
C LYS A 22 -36.50 9.62 17.72
N GLN A 23 -36.83 10.64 16.93
CA GLN A 23 -36.10 10.95 15.70
C GLN A 23 -34.63 11.28 15.96
N CYS A 24 -34.32 12.05 17.01
CA CYS A 24 -32.94 12.32 17.40
C CYS A 24 -32.19 11.04 17.77
N ASN A 25 -32.81 10.14 18.52
CA ASN A 25 -32.17 8.87 18.89
C ASN A 25 -31.86 7.99 17.66
N THR A 26 -32.78 7.95 16.68
CA THR A 26 -32.53 7.23 15.42
C THR A 26 -31.37 7.86 14.64
N ALA A 27 -31.39 9.18 14.44
CA ALA A 27 -30.33 9.88 13.71
C ALA A 27 -28.94 9.73 14.38
N ILE A 28 -28.89 9.67 15.72
CA ILE A 28 -27.66 9.40 16.46
C ILE A 28 -27.18 7.95 16.22
N GLY A 29 -28.11 6.99 16.16
CA GLY A 29 -27.80 5.60 15.81
C GLY A 29 -27.19 5.49 14.42
N ASP A 30 -27.86 6.05 13.41
CA ASP A 30 -27.41 6.03 12.02
C ASP A 30 -26.03 6.72 11.86
N LEU A 31 -25.82 7.84 12.56
CA LEU A 31 -24.52 8.54 12.56
C LEU A 31 -23.44 7.69 13.22
N SER A 32 -23.75 7.00 14.32
CA SER A 32 -22.81 6.12 15.00
C SER A 32 -22.42 4.93 14.11
N GLU A 33 -23.38 4.35 13.39
CA GLU A 33 -23.14 3.26 12.45
C GLU A 33 -22.32 3.72 11.25
N ALA A 34 -22.69 4.84 10.63
CA ALA A 34 -21.91 5.42 9.54
C ALA A 34 -20.48 5.78 9.97
N THR A 35 -20.29 6.26 11.20
CA THR A 35 -18.97 6.54 11.76
C THR A 35 -18.17 5.26 11.95
N ALA A 36 -18.76 4.20 12.49
CA ALA A 36 -18.10 2.91 12.69
C ALA A 36 -17.68 2.28 11.35
N ASN A 37 -18.60 2.24 10.39
CA ASN A 37 -18.34 1.70 9.05
C ASN A 37 -17.25 2.50 8.32
N GLY A 38 -17.24 3.83 8.47
CA GLY A 38 -16.19 4.67 7.90
C GLY A 38 -14.81 4.41 8.50
N PHE A 39 -14.72 4.02 9.79
CA PHE A 39 -13.46 3.61 10.40
C PHE A 39 -12.99 2.24 9.90
N GLU A 40 -13.89 1.26 9.76
CA GLU A 40 -13.56 -0.07 9.21
C GLU A 40 -13.04 0.06 7.77
N GLU A 41 -13.73 0.81 6.91
CA GLU A 41 -13.27 1.05 5.53
C GLU A 41 -11.91 1.77 5.48
N THR A 42 -11.67 2.72 6.38
CA THR A 42 -10.38 3.42 6.46
C THR A 42 -9.27 2.50 6.98
N ASP A 43 -9.57 1.62 7.93
CA ASP A 43 -8.62 0.65 8.48
C ASP A 43 -8.24 -0.40 7.42
N ASP A 44 -9.21 -0.90 6.66
CA ASP A 44 -8.98 -1.81 5.53
C ASP A 44 -8.11 -1.14 4.45
N ILE A 45 -8.41 0.10 4.06
CA ILE A 45 -7.59 0.87 3.11
C ILE A 45 -6.17 1.09 3.65
N LEU A 46 -6.03 1.42 4.94
CA LEU A 46 -4.72 1.63 5.55
C LEU A 46 -3.93 0.33 5.65
N HIS A 47 -4.58 -0.80 5.98
CA HIS A 47 -3.94 -2.11 6.00
C HIS A 47 -3.54 -2.59 4.61
N GLU A 48 -4.32 -2.32 3.56
CA GLU A 48 -3.93 -2.63 2.18
C GLU A 48 -2.77 -1.77 1.67
N LYS A 49 -2.65 -0.51 2.12
CA LYS A 49 -1.52 0.39 1.78
C LYS A 49 -0.27 0.10 2.60
N GLN A 50 -0.38 -0.70 3.66
CA GLN A 50 0.70 -0.99 4.60
C GLN A 50 1.33 -2.37 4.37
N ASP A 51 1.30 -2.89 3.14
CA ASP A 51 2.25 -3.92 2.72
C ASP A 51 3.64 -3.28 2.50
N VAL A 52 4.15 -2.62 3.55
CA VAL A 52 5.58 -2.36 3.70
C VAL A 52 6.17 -3.73 3.99
N THR A 53 6.34 -4.54 2.94
CA THR A 53 7.12 -5.77 3.03
C THR A 53 8.44 -5.41 3.70
N ALA A 54 8.74 -6.02 4.85
CA ALA A 54 9.95 -5.67 5.59
C ALA A 54 11.17 -5.79 4.66
N ALA A 55 12.08 -4.82 4.72
CA ALA A 55 13.27 -4.82 3.88
C ALA A 55 14.02 -6.15 4.07
N VAL A 56 14.19 -6.89 2.97
CA VAL A 56 14.82 -8.20 3.00
C VAL A 56 16.29 -8.05 2.68
N SER A 57 17.14 -8.49 3.60
CA SER A 57 18.60 -8.46 3.42
C SER A 57 19.03 -9.53 2.41
N PHE A 58 19.94 -9.15 1.52
CA PHE A 58 20.55 -10.06 0.56
C PHE A 58 21.97 -9.61 0.22
N THR A 59 22.65 -10.41 -0.60
CA THR A 59 24.01 -10.11 -1.06
C THR A 59 24.02 -10.03 -2.58
N ILE A 60 24.50 -8.92 -3.12
CA ILE A 60 24.80 -8.79 -4.54
C ILE A 60 26.11 -9.55 -4.81
N PRO A 61 26.10 -10.53 -5.73
CA PRO A 61 27.26 -11.37 -6.00
C PRO A 61 28.30 -10.66 -6.88
N VAL A 62 29.53 -11.17 -6.81
CA VAL A 62 30.64 -10.84 -7.74
C VAL A 62 30.45 -11.57 -9.07
N ASP A 63 29.92 -12.78 -9.01
CA ASP A 63 29.74 -13.67 -10.17
C ASP A 63 28.31 -13.60 -10.72
N GLY A 64 28.10 -14.18 -11.91
CA GLY A 64 26.77 -14.26 -12.53
C GLY A 64 26.33 -13.00 -13.28
N TRP A 65 27.26 -12.09 -13.56
CA TRP A 65 27.04 -10.91 -14.40
C TRP A 65 27.29 -11.25 -15.87
N GLY A 66 26.29 -11.02 -16.72
CA GLY A 66 26.38 -11.18 -18.18
C GLY A 66 26.16 -9.86 -18.90
N GLU A 67 26.52 -9.78 -20.18
CA GLU A 67 26.21 -8.62 -21.03
C GLU A 67 24.70 -8.46 -21.20
N ASP A 68 24.19 -7.24 -21.05
CA ASP A 68 22.76 -6.96 -21.22
C ASP A 68 22.44 -6.49 -22.64
N ASP A 69 21.89 -7.39 -23.46
CA ASP A 69 21.43 -7.06 -24.81
C ASP A 69 20.33 -5.99 -24.83
N SER A 70 19.53 -5.90 -23.76
CA SER A 70 18.47 -4.88 -23.64
C SER A 70 19.02 -3.50 -23.28
N SER A 71 20.24 -3.43 -22.77
CA SER A 71 20.92 -2.21 -22.33
C SER A 71 22.41 -2.25 -22.71
N PRO A 72 22.75 -2.02 -23.99
CA PRO A 72 24.12 -2.11 -24.46
C PRO A 72 25.11 -1.27 -23.63
N GLY A 73 26.23 -1.89 -23.24
CA GLY A 73 27.23 -1.27 -22.37
C GLY A 73 27.00 -1.46 -20.87
N TYR A 74 25.92 -2.15 -20.48
CA TYR A 74 25.66 -2.59 -19.12
C TYR A 74 25.73 -4.11 -18.99
N PHE A 75 25.94 -4.54 -17.75
CA PHE A 75 25.87 -5.94 -17.34
C PHE A 75 24.62 -6.14 -16.48
N TYR A 76 24.10 -7.37 -16.49
CA TYR A 76 22.99 -7.75 -15.62
C TYR A 76 23.30 -9.00 -14.80
N CYS A 77 22.68 -9.09 -13.62
CA CYS A 77 22.67 -10.28 -12.78
C CYS A 77 21.25 -10.51 -12.25
N ASP A 78 20.74 -11.73 -12.37
CA ASP A 78 19.41 -12.10 -11.90
C ASP A 78 19.49 -12.71 -10.49
N ILE A 79 18.80 -12.08 -9.53
CA ILE A 79 18.69 -12.54 -8.14
C ILE A 79 17.35 -13.26 -7.98
N PRO A 80 17.32 -14.54 -7.56
CA PRO A 80 16.07 -15.26 -7.38
C PRO A 80 15.28 -14.68 -6.19
N ILE A 81 14.03 -14.31 -6.42
CA ILE A 81 13.09 -13.85 -5.39
C ILE A 81 11.78 -14.60 -5.60
N ALA A 82 11.49 -15.56 -4.72
CA ALA A 82 10.30 -16.39 -4.84
C ALA A 82 9.02 -15.56 -4.79
N GLY A 83 8.14 -15.76 -5.76
CA GLY A 83 6.85 -15.07 -5.84
C GLY A 83 6.89 -13.64 -6.38
N LEU A 84 8.07 -13.13 -6.78
CA LEU A 84 8.16 -11.82 -7.43
C LEU A 84 7.42 -11.84 -8.78
N LEU A 85 6.58 -10.84 -9.02
CA LEU A 85 5.85 -10.65 -10.26
C LEU A 85 6.58 -9.63 -11.15
N ALA A 86 6.41 -9.75 -12.47
CA ALA A 86 6.98 -8.77 -13.41
C ALA A 86 6.38 -7.35 -13.28
N THR A 87 5.21 -7.24 -12.64
CA THR A 87 4.55 -5.96 -12.35
C THR A 87 5.00 -5.32 -11.04
N ASP A 88 5.74 -6.05 -10.21
CA ASP A 88 6.20 -5.54 -8.93
C ASP A 88 7.26 -4.46 -9.13
N ILE A 89 7.29 -3.48 -8.25
CA ILE A 89 8.37 -2.49 -8.18
C ILE A 89 9.27 -2.87 -7.01
N VAL A 90 10.58 -2.95 -7.26
CA VAL A 90 11.56 -3.34 -6.26
C VAL A 90 12.62 -2.28 -6.11
N ASP A 91 12.67 -1.68 -4.92
CA ASP A 91 13.72 -0.77 -4.52
C ASP A 91 14.87 -1.56 -3.88
N VAL A 92 16.10 -1.26 -4.28
CA VAL A 92 17.32 -1.86 -3.74
C VAL A 92 18.16 -0.78 -3.07
N THR A 93 18.47 -1.00 -1.79
CA THR A 93 19.31 -0.11 -1.00
C THR A 93 20.57 -0.84 -0.58
N VAL A 94 21.72 -0.33 -0.99
CA VAL A 94 23.03 -0.84 -0.55
C VAL A 94 23.30 -0.41 0.90
N LEU A 95 24.00 -1.23 1.69
CA LEU A 95 24.38 -0.82 3.04
C LEU A 95 25.51 0.22 3.02
N PRO A 96 25.55 1.19 3.96
CA PRO A 96 26.46 2.33 3.90
C PRO A 96 27.93 1.98 3.76
N GLU A 97 28.38 0.87 4.36
CA GLU A 97 29.76 0.40 4.30
C GLU A 97 30.21 -0.03 2.89
N PHE A 98 29.29 -0.22 1.94
CA PHE A 98 29.57 -0.61 0.55
C PHE A 98 29.33 0.51 -0.48
N TYR A 99 29.03 1.74 -0.06
CA TYR A 99 28.69 2.82 -1.00
C TYR A 99 29.80 3.15 -2.00
N ASP A 100 31.08 3.13 -1.59
CA ASP A 100 32.19 3.42 -2.50
C ASP A 100 32.29 2.35 -3.61
N VAL A 101 32.13 1.08 -3.23
CA VAL A 101 32.15 -0.06 -4.15
C VAL A 101 30.95 0.01 -5.11
N ALA A 102 29.75 0.24 -4.56
CA ALA A 102 28.52 0.35 -5.36
C ALA A 102 28.54 1.54 -6.32
N GLY A 103 29.09 2.67 -5.89
CA GLY A 103 29.29 3.85 -6.73
C GLY A 103 30.26 3.59 -7.89
N ALA A 104 31.35 2.86 -7.63
CA ALA A 104 32.34 2.50 -8.67
C ALA A 104 31.79 1.49 -9.70
N VAL A 105 30.86 0.64 -9.28
CA VAL A 105 30.14 -0.34 -10.10
C VAL A 105 29.13 0.32 -11.04
N GLY A 106 28.50 1.40 -10.58
CA GLY A 106 27.55 2.19 -11.39
C GLY A 106 26.23 1.46 -11.61
N PHE A 107 25.57 1.05 -10.52
CA PHE A 107 24.24 0.45 -10.58
C PHE A 107 23.23 1.41 -11.21
N ILE A 108 22.29 0.86 -11.98
CA ILE A 108 21.16 1.57 -12.57
C ILE A 108 19.83 0.90 -12.18
N ALA A 109 18.73 1.36 -12.76
CA ALA A 109 17.39 0.84 -12.47
C ALA A 109 17.32 -0.69 -12.55
N THR A 110 16.67 -1.27 -11.56
CA THR A 110 16.33 -2.69 -11.48
C THR A 110 15.12 -3.01 -12.35
N GLU A 111 14.90 -4.29 -12.63
CA GLU A 111 13.70 -4.77 -13.30
C GLU A 111 13.19 -6.04 -12.62
N SER A 112 11.90 -6.06 -12.33
CA SER A 112 11.22 -7.23 -11.81
C SER A 112 10.85 -8.16 -12.95
N LEU A 113 11.19 -9.43 -12.80
CA LEU A 113 10.79 -10.50 -13.69
C LEU A 113 10.15 -11.61 -12.84
N GLU A 114 9.38 -12.49 -13.47
CA GLU A 114 8.73 -13.58 -12.75
C GLU A 114 9.76 -14.44 -11.99
N GLY A 115 9.65 -14.44 -10.65
CA GLY A 115 10.52 -15.17 -9.72
C GLY A 115 11.94 -14.61 -9.56
N LYS A 116 12.30 -13.47 -10.16
CA LYS A 116 13.67 -12.94 -10.11
C LYS A 116 13.76 -11.42 -10.30
N LEU A 117 14.66 -10.80 -9.54
CA LEU A 117 15.02 -9.39 -9.68
C LEU A 117 16.28 -9.27 -10.55
N ARG A 118 16.19 -8.52 -11.63
CA ARG A 118 17.35 -8.18 -12.46
C ARG A 118 18.02 -6.92 -11.94
N LEU A 119 19.27 -7.07 -11.51
CA LEU A 119 20.17 -5.95 -11.23
C LEU A 119 20.93 -5.57 -12.50
N ARG A 120 21.23 -4.29 -12.66
CA ARG A 120 22.03 -3.77 -13.78
C ARG A 120 23.12 -2.82 -13.29
N ALA A 121 24.28 -2.90 -13.91
CA ALA A 121 25.42 -2.05 -13.57
C ALA A 121 26.37 -1.87 -14.75
N ALA A 122 27.12 -0.76 -14.75
CA ALA A 122 28.12 -0.50 -15.79
C ALA A 122 29.29 -1.50 -15.74
N LYS A 123 29.52 -2.14 -14.58
CA LYS A 123 30.58 -3.14 -14.36
C LYS A 123 30.08 -4.21 -13.39
N ALA A 124 30.69 -5.39 -13.39
CA ALA A 124 30.47 -6.36 -12.31
C ALA A 124 31.16 -5.89 -11.01
N PRO A 125 30.56 -6.13 -9.83
CA PRO A 125 31.21 -5.90 -8.53
C PRO A 125 32.50 -6.70 -8.39
N THR A 126 33.52 -6.12 -7.76
CA THR A 126 34.79 -6.82 -7.44
C THR A 126 34.76 -7.53 -6.09
N GLU A 127 33.76 -7.24 -5.27
CA GLU A 127 33.50 -7.87 -3.98
C GLU A 127 31.99 -7.99 -3.73
N LYS A 128 31.60 -8.85 -2.80
CA LYS A 128 30.20 -9.03 -2.42
C LYS A 128 29.69 -7.77 -1.72
N ILE A 129 28.52 -7.29 -2.14
CA ILE A 129 27.92 -6.09 -1.57
C ILE A 129 26.69 -6.49 -0.76
N SER A 130 26.64 -6.07 0.51
CA SER A 130 25.45 -6.25 1.33
C SER A 130 24.41 -5.18 0.99
N ALA A 131 23.18 -5.60 0.78
CA ALA A 131 22.08 -4.73 0.39
C ALA A 131 20.76 -5.25 0.96
N GLN A 132 19.73 -4.44 0.83
CA GLN A 132 18.35 -4.78 1.16
C GLN A 132 17.47 -4.49 -0.05
N TYR A 133 16.44 -5.32 -0.26
CA TYR A 133 15.39 -5.02 -1.22
C TYR A 133 14.04 -4.84 -0.52
N HIS A 134 13.19 -3.98 -1.09
CA HIS A 134 11.82 -3.76 -0.67
C HIS A 134 10.90 -3.79 -1.89
N ILE A 135 9.81 -4.55 -1.81
CA ILE A 135 8.78 -4.57 -2.86
C ILE A 135 7.77 -3.46 -2.54
N THR A 136 7.75 -2.41 -3.36
CA THR A 136 7.02 -1.15 -3.10
C THR A 136 5.68 -1.03 -3.83
N SER A 137 5.34 -1.96 -4.71
CA SER A 137 4.01 -2.00 -5.33
C SER A 137 3.55 -3.41 -5.62
N THR A 138 2.62 -3.91 -4.81
CA THR A 138 1.68 -4.94 -5.22
C THR A 138 0.42 -4.26 -5.71
N VAL A 139 0.37 -3.89 -7.00
CA VAL A 139 -0.92 -3.52 -7.60
C VAL A 139 -1.74 -4.80 -7.70
N LYS A 140 -2.44 -5.16 -6.62
CA LYS A 140 -3.57 -6.08 -6.71
C LYS A 140 -4.75 -5.27 -7.23
N TYR A 141 -4.84 -5.08 -8.53
CA TYR A 141 -6.17 -4.92 -9.13
C TYR A 141 -6.83 -6.30 -9.09
N THR A 142 -7.39 -6.66 -7.94
CA THR A 142 -8.34 -7.76 -7.86
C THR A 142 -9.72 -7.21 -8.19
N ASP A 143 -10.08 -7.44 -9.44
CA ASP A 143 -11.41 -7.58 -10.06
C ASP A 143 -12.65 -6.89 -9.45
N ALA A 144 -13.40 -6.27 -10.37
CA ALA A 144 -14.77 -5.77 -10.28
C ALA A 144 -15.00 -4.36 -9.67
N GLN A 145 -14.71 -3.32 -10.46
CA GLN A 145 -15.73 -2.27 -10.60
C GLN A 145 -16.89 -2.84 -11.43
N GLU A 146 -17.70 -3.71 -10.82
CA GLU A 146 -19.05 -3.93 -11.33
C GLU A 146 -19.85 -2.65 -11.09
N GLY A 147 -20.61 -2.26 -12.11
CA GLY A 147 -21.20 -0.95 -12.27
C GLY A 147 -22.02 -0.48 -11.06
N GLY A 148 -21.69 0.71 -10.58
CA GLY A 148 -22.66 1.57 -9.91
C GLY A 148 -23.35 2.43 -10.96
N THR A 149 -24.60 2.10 -11.25
CA THR A 149 -25.57 2.91 -12.00
C THR A 149 -25.86 4.23 -11.31
#